data_AF-A0A7V7XEW4-F1
#
_entry.id   AF-A0A7V7XEW4-F1
#
_cell.length_a   1.000
_cell.length_b   1.000
_cell.length_c   1.000
_cell.angle_alpha   90.00
_cell.angle_beta   90.00
_cell.angle_gamma   90.00
#
_symmetry.space_group_name_H-M   'P 1'
#
loop_
_entity.id
_entity.type
_entity.pdbx_description
1 polymer ?
#
loop_
_entity_poly.entity_id
_entity_poly.type
_entity_poly.pdbx_seq_one_letter_code
_entity_poly.pdbx_strand_id
1 'polypeptide(L)'
;MTGLHTQTGIELAQQGRRLEALPYLRYAVGNEPVNAEVWLWLAHITPDAQEYRHCVSQALAMQPDHPTALRMQTDLTYQKMGVAPPVTATPVLQQMEKRSKRQKRWRRWLIFLSVILMTVLCSWLARLALSQVDTNDLLTRLALVEDNKQLSFAVGSETEAIGFAVTVPETWFLADRGSPSWREKREALEREFPDFVTGWRELETDLGEVVFNADNTLSETVSIVETDGSQISNVLPDVPRLELVEFRALADADNTCESLRQLAAEELPEISQQPGFVETEVKERTESDCIYLVHTQDSRTHQIDIVVPLRETRATVWQVQIPDSVYADYAQTVDTIIDTLKIN
;
A
#
# COMPACT_ATOMS: atom_id res chain seq x y z
N MET A 1 -8.82 31.09 29.18
CA MET A 1 -8.06 29.93 28.66
C MET A 1 -8.80 28.70 29.16
N THR A 2 -9.36 27.90 28.27
CA THR A 2 -9.93 26.58 28.63
C THR A 2 -8.77 25.67 29.04
N GLY A 3 -8.92 24.92 30.13
CA GLY A 3 -7.86 24.04 30.62
C GLY A 3 -7.62 22.87 29.68
N LEU A 4 -6.41 22.30 29.74
CA LEU A 4 -5.97 21.25 28.83
C LEU A 4 -6.88 20.03 28.90
N HIS A 5 -7.30 19.63 30.10
CA HIS A 5 -8.13 18.44 30.29
C HIS A 5 -9.57 18.68 29.81
N THR A 6 -10.07 19.91 29.92
CA THR A 6 -11.34 20.30 29.32
C THR A 6 -11.35 20.06 27.82
N GLN A 7 -10.32 20.55 27.10
CA GLN A 7 -10.27 20.44 25.65
C GLN A 7 -10.10 18.98 25.21
N THR A 8 -9.14 18.25 25.79
CA THR A 8 -8.91 16.85 25.47
C THR A 8 -10.14 15.98 25.75
N GLY A 9 -10.85 16.22 26.85
CA GLY A 9 -12.07 15.49 27.19
C GLY A 9 -13.20 15.73 26.19
N ILE A 10 -13.38 16.97 25.72
CA ILE A 10 -14.41 17.30 24.72
C ILE A 10 -14.07 16.67 23.36
N GLU A 11 -12.81 16.74 22.93
CA GLU A 11 -12.37 16.16 21.65
C GLU A 11 -12.58 14.65 21.62
N LEU A 12 -12.19 13.93 22.69
CA LEU A 12 -12.41 12.49 22.80
C LEU A 12 -13.91 12.14 22.83
N ALA A 13 -14.73 12.95 23.51
CA ALA A 13 -16.18 12.75 23.53
C ALA A 13 -16.81 12.94 22.14
N GLN A 14 -16.36 13.92 21.37
CA GLN A 14 -16.81 14.16 19.99
C GLN A 14 -16.42 13.04 19.03
N GLN A 15 -15.28 12.39 19.26
CA GLN A 15 -14.84 11.20 18.52
C GLN A 15 -15.61 9.93 18.92
N GLY A 16 -16.56 10.01 19.86
CA GLY A 16 -17.31 8.85 20.36
C GLY A 16 -16.54 7.98 21.36
N ARG A 17 -15.32 8.39 21.74
CA ARG A 17 -14.44 7.67 22.70
C ARG A 17 -14.82 8.00 24.15
N ARG A 18 -16.06 7.67 24.52
CA ARG A 18 -16.70 8.09 25.79
C ARG A 18 -15.93 7.63 27.04
N LEU A 19 -15.47 6.38 27.07
CA LEU A 19 -14.75 5.81 28.21
C LEU A 19 -13.42 6.53 28.47
N GLU A 20 -12.76 6.97 27.40
CA GLU A 20 -11.48 7.67 27.47
C GLU A 20 -11.66 9.14 27.83
N ALA A 21 -12.75 9.77 27.40
CA ALA A 21 -13.08 11.16 27.70
C ALA A 21 -13.45 11.39 29.19
N LEU A 22 -14.07 10.40 29.83
CA LEU A 22 -14.56 10.48 31.21
C LEU A 22 -13.51 10.93 32.24
N PRO A 23 -12.32 10.31 32.35
CA PRO A 23 -11.32 10.74 33.33
C PRO A 23 -10.86 12.19 33.12
N TYR A 24 -10.74 12.64 31.87
CA TYR A 24 -10.35 14.02 31.56
C TYR A 24 -11.42 15.03 31.99
N LEU A 25 -12.69 14.77 31.67
CA LEU A 25 -13.79 15.66 32.04
C LEU A 25 -14.02 15.69 33.55
N ARG A 26 -13.93 14.55 34.25
CA ARG A 26 -14.00 14.49 35.72
C ARG A 26 -12.87 15.26 36.39
N TYR A 27 -11.65 15.12 35.86
CA TYR A 27 -10.52 15.89 36.35
C TYR A 27 -10.72 17.39 36.13
N ALA A 28 -11.18 17.78 34.93
CA ALA A 28 -11.41 19.17 34.57
C ALA A 28 -12.43 19.85 35.50
N VAL A 29 -13.59 19.23 35.75
CA VAL A 29 -14.61 19.84 36.62
C VAL A 29 -14.17 19.98 38.08
N GLY A 30 -13.19 19.20 38.54
CA GLY A 30 -12.64 19.28 39.90
C GLY A 30 -11.45 20.24 40.06
N ASN A 31 -10.67 20.46 39.01
CA ASN A 31 -9.36 21.13 39.10
C ASN A 31 -9.21 22.36 38.20
N GLU A 32 -10.12 22.56 37.25
CA GLU A 32 -10.06 23.65 36.28
C GLU A 32 -11.27 24.59 36.42
N PRO A 33 -11.14 25.88 36.07
CA PRO A 33 -12.28 26.78 35.97
C PRO A 33 -13.14 26.37 34.75
N VAL A 34 -14.18 25.58 35.00
CA VAL A 34 -15.09 25.07 33.97
C VAL A 34 -16.33 25.96 33.80
N ASN A 35 -16.91 25.94 32.60
CA ASN A 35 -18.19 26.57 32.30
C ASN A 35 -19.33 25.54 32.33
N ALA A 36 -20.58 26.00 32.20
CA ALA A 36 -21.76 25.12 32.19
C ALA A 36 -21.71 24.05 31.07
N GLU A 37 -21.01 24.32 29.96
CA GLU A 37 -20.92 23.40 28.82
C GLU A 37 -20.11 22.15 29.15
N VAL A 38 -19.00 22.27 29.90
CA VAL A 38 -18.18 21.11 30.32
C VAL A 38 -18.98 20.14 31.19
N TRP A 39 -19.79 20.68 32.11
CA TRP A 39 -20.70 19.88 32.92
C TRP A 39 -21.73 19.11 32.08
N LEU A 40 -22.24 19.73 31.01
CA LEU A 40 -23.17 19.07 30.10
C LEU A 40 -22.50 18.00 29.23
N TRP A 41 -21.23 18.20 28.83
CA TRP A 41 -20.45 17.15 28.17
C TRP A 41 -20.23 15.94 29.06
N LEU A 42 -19.88 16.16 30.33
CA LEU A 42 -19.75 15.08 31.31
C LEU A 42 -21.09 14.36 31.54
N ALA A 43 -22.19 15.11 31.67
CA ALA A 43 -23.53 14.54 31.77
C ALA A 43 -23.86 13.65 30.55
N HIS A 44 -23.50 14.08 29.33
CA HIS A 44 -23.84 13.33 28.13
C HIS A 44 -23.12 11.97 28.03
N ILE A 45 -21.88 11.87 28.53
CA ILE A 45 -21.06 10.67 28.37
C ILE A 45 -21.04 9.77 29.60
N THR A 46 -21.49 10.23 30.76
CA THR A 46 -21.48 9.40 31.97
C THR A 46 -22.56 8.29 31.92
N PRO A 47 -22.21 7.04 32.27
CA PRO A 47 -23.18 5.97 32.42
C PRO A 47 -23.92 6.03 33.76
N ASP A 48 -23.44 6.80 34.74
CA ASP A 48 -24.06 6.88 36.07
C ASP A 48 -25.19 7.90 36.11
N ALA A 49 -26.39 7.43 36.46
CA ALA A 49 -27.58 8.27 36.56
C ALA A 49 -27.49 9.31 37.70
N GLN A 50 -26.73 9.03 38.76
CA GLN A 50 -26.53 10.02 39.83
C GLN A 50 -25.58 11.15 39.39
N GLU A 51 -24.45 10.79 38.79
CA GLU A 51 -23.51 11.75 38.19
C GLU A 51 -24.17 12.61 37.11
N TYR A 52 -24.99 12.02 36.24
CA TYR A 52 -25.78 12.75 35.24
C TYR A 52 -26.62 13.86 35.89
N ARG A 53 -27.39 13.52 36.94
CA ARG A 53 -28.26 14.49 37.65
C ARG A 53 -27.44 15.60 38.30
N HIS A 54 -26.31 15.23 38.90
CA HIS A 54 -25.41 16.19 39.53
C HIS A 54 -24.88 17.19 38.49
N CYS A 55 -24.38 16.70 37.36
CA CYS A 55 -23.82 17.53 36.29
C CYS A 55 -24.84 18.51 35.71
N VAL A 56 -26.08 18.04 35.44
CA VAL A 56 -27.16 18.90 34.95
C VAL A 56 -27.50 20.00 35.97
N SER A 57 -27.53 19.66 37.26
CA SER A 57 -27.77 20.64 38.33
C SER A 57 -26.66 21.68 38.43
N GLN A 58 -25.39 21.28 38.29
CA GLN A 58 -24.25 22.20 38.31
C GLN A 58 -24.29 23.15 37.11
N ALA A 59 -24.60 22.63 35.91
CA ALA A 59 -24.74 23.46 34.72
C ALA A 59 -25.83 24.54 34.88
N LEU A 60 -26.99 24.18 35.45
CA LEU A 60 -28.07 25.13 35.73
C LEU A 60 -27.75 26.12 36.86
N ALA A 61 -26.96 25.72 37.86
CA ALA A 61 -26.51 26.63 38.91
C ALA A 61 -25.58 27.72 38.34
N MET A 62 -24.72 27.36 37.38
CA MET A 62 -23.85 28.31 36.69
C MET A 62 -24.61 29.18 35.69
N GLN A 63 -25.52 28.58 34.93
CA GLN A 63 -26.32 29.27 33.92
C GLN A 63 -27.78 28.80 33.96
N PRO A 64 -28.65 29.50 34.71
CA PRO A 64 -30.05 29.09 34.93
C PRO A 64 -30.91 29.02 33.67
N ASP A 65 -30.57 29.79 32.65
CA ASP A 65 -31.30 29.87 31.38
C ASP A 65 -30.70 28.96 30.29
N HIS A 66 -29.77 28.06 30.64
CA HIS A 66 -29.08 27.24 29.65
C HIS A 66 -30.05 26.24 29.00
N PRO A 67 -30.32 26.36 27.68
CA PRO A 67 -31.43 25.64 27.03
C PRO A 67 -31.25 24.12 27.05
N THR A 68 -30.03 23.62 26.89
CA THR A 68 -29.72 22.18 26.93
C THR A 68 -29.89 21.61 28.33
N ALA A 69 -29.43 22.33 29.37
CA ALA A 69 -29.51 21.88 30.75
C ALA A 69 -30.97 21.82 31.23
N LEU A 70 -31.79 22.80 30.84
CA LEU A 70 -33.23 22.80 31.11
C LEU A 70 -33.92 21.60 30.47
N ARG A 71 -33.57 21.22 29.23
CA ARG A 71 -34.11 20.01 28.58
C ARG A 71 -33.70 18.73 29.31
N MET A 72 -32.42 18.60 29.65
CA MET A 72 -31.94 17.45 30.42
C MET A 72 -32.62 17.35 31.79
N GLN A 73 -32.95 18.49 32.43
CA GLN A 73 -33.71 18.53 33.67
C GLN A 73 -35.17 18.11 33.47
N THR A 74 -35.82 18.53 32.38
CA THR A 74 -37.17 18.05 32.05
C THR A 74 -37.17 16.54 31.81
N ASP A 75 -36.17 16.01 31.12
CA ASP A 75 -36.05 14.56 30.86
C ASP A 75 -35.91 13.77 32.17
N LEU A 76 -35.11 14.26 33.11
CA LEU A 76 -35.00 13.68 34.45
C LEU A 76 -36.32 13.69 35.22
N THR A 77 -37.13 14.72 35.01
CA THR A 77 -38.44 14.89 35.66
C THR A 77 -39.45 13.89 35.10
N TYR A 78 -39.44 13.67 33.77
CA TYR A 78 -40.24 12.63 33.12
C TYR A 78 -39.82 11.22 33.53
N GLN A 79 -38.52 10.93 33.58
CA GLN A 79 -38.00 9.64 34.05
C GLN A 79 -38.45 9.31 35.48
N LYS A 80 -38.46 10.29 36.39
CA LYS A 80 -38.96 10.11 37.76
C LYS A 80 -40.46 9.80 37.84
N MET A 81 -41.24 10.31 36.89
CA MET A 81 -42.69 10.08 36.83
C MET A 81 -43.06 8.78 36.11
N GLY A 82 -42.11 8.09 35.48
CA GLY A 82 -42.38 6.88 34.70
C GLY A 82 -43.22 7.14 33.44
N VAL A 83 -43.31 8.40 33.01
CA VAL A 83 -44.07 8.82 31.83
C VAL A 83 -43.09 9.09 30.70
N ALA A 84 -43.29 8.45 29.55
CA ALA A 84 -42.48 8.71 28.36
C ALA A 84 -42.61 10.19 27.96
N PRO A 85 -41.50 10.90 27.68
CA PRO A 85 -41.56 12.30 27.30
C PRO A 85 -42.39 12.46 26.02
N PRO A 86 -43.22 13.51 25.91
CA PRO A 86 -43.97 13.76 24.69
C PRO A 86 -42.98 13.99 23.54
N VAL A 87 -43.00 13.10 22.54
CA VAL A 87 -42.21 13.19 21.30
C VAL A 87 -42.73 14.40 20.52
N THR A 88 -42.33 15.59 20.95
CA THR A 88 -42.57 16.83 20.24
C THR A 88 -41.38 17.05 19.33
N ALA A 89 -41.59 16.74 18.05
CA ALA A 89 -40.75 17.19 16.97
C ALA A 89 -40.49 18.70 17.12
N THR A 90 -39.21 19.04 17.17
CA THR A 90 -38.62 20.38 17.24
C THR A 90 -39.36 21.46 16.45
N PRO A 91 -39.52 22.66 17.05
CA PRO A 91 -39.35 23.89 16.27
C PRO A 91 -38.39 24.91 16.94
N VAL A 92 -37.43 24.46 17.75
CA VAL A 92 -36.45 25.39 18.37
C VAL A 92 -35.19 25.62 17.50
N LEU A 93 -34.86 24.70 16.58
CA LEU A 93 -33.79 24.94 15.60
C LEU A 93 -34.16 25.99 14.53
N GLN A 94 -35.46 26.22 14.27
CA GLN A 94 -35.89 27.13 13.20
C GLN A 94 -35.94 28.61 13.62
N GLN A 95 -36.09 28.93 14.91
CA GLN A 95 -36.21 30.32 15.35
C GLN A 95 -34.84 31.00 15.61
N MET A 96 -33.82 30.25 16.04
CA MET A 96 -32.41 30.69 16.03
C MET A 96 -31.82 30.75 14.62
N GLU A 97 -32.45 30.12 13.63
CA GLU A 97 -32.04 30.20 12.24
C GLU A 97 -32.27 31.59 11.64
N LYS A 98 -33.37 32.30 11.93
CA LYS A 98 -33.67 33.58 11.24
C LYS A 98 -32.82 34.76 11.73
N ARG A 99 -32.49 34.85 13.03
CA ARG A 99 -31.55 35.89 13.55
C ARG A 99 -30.09 35.52 13.28
N SER A 100 -29.72 34.23 13.33
CA SER A 100 -28.37 33.82 12.92
C SER A 100 -28.17 33.85 11.40
N LYS A 101 -29.20 33.80 10.54
CA LYS A 101 -29.02 33.86 9.07
C LYS A 101 -28.42 35.16 8.57
N ARG A 102 -28.69 36.32 9.19
CA ARG A 102 -28.12 37.62 8.77
C ARG A 102 -26.67 37.78 9.24
N GLN A 103 -26.38 37.38 10.48
CA GLN A 103 -25.02 37.40 11.05
C GLN A 103 -24.14 36.24 10.54
N LYS A 104 -24.72 35.06 10.24
CA LYS A 104 -24.07 33.94 9.54
C LYS A 104 -23.89 34.24 8.07
N ARG A 105 -24.75 35.00 7.38
CA ARG A 105 -24.46 35.44 6.01
C ARG A 105 -23.24 36.36 6.00
N TRP A 106 -23.14 37.30 6.94
CA TRP A 106 -21.97 38.18 7.07
C TRP A 106 -20.70 37.42 7.50
N ARG A 107 -20.78 36.53 8.50
CA ARG A 107 -19.66 35.66 8.89
C ARG A 107 -19.26 34.69 7.79
N ARG A 108 -20.21 34.10 7.06
CA ARG A 108 -19.91 33.25 5.89
C ARG A 108 -19.23 34.08 4.81
N TRP A 109 -19.68 35.30 4.55
CA TRP A 109 -19.03 36.17 3.57
C TRP A 109 -17.59 36.52 3.98
N LEU A 110 -17.34 36.83 5.26
CA LEU A 110 -15.99 37.07 5.76
C LEU A 110 -15.11 35.82 5.73
N ILE A 111 -15.65 34.65 6.06
CA ILE A 111 -14.93 33.36 5.99
C ILE A 111 -14.64 33.01 4.52
N PHE A 112 -15.60 33.17 3.61
CA PHE A 112 -15.37 32.96 2.18
C PHE A 112 -14.30 33.91 1.65
N LEU A 113 -14.32 35.19 2.06
CA LEU A 113 -13.31 36.16 1.66
C LEU A 113 -11.93 35.84 2.24
N SER A 114 -11.84 35.40 3.51
CA SER A 114 -10.57 34.98 4.10
C SER A 114 -10.03 33.70 3.46
N VAL A 115 -10.90 32.74 3.13
CA VAL A 115 -10.52 31.51 2.43
C VAL A 115 -10.03 31.84 1.03
N ILE A 116 -10.70 32.71 0.29
CA ILE A 116 -10.25 33.16 -1.05
C ILE A 116 -8.91 33.89 -0.94
N LEU A 117 -8.75 34.80 0.03
CA LEU A 117 -7.48 35.52 0.21
C LEU A 117 -6.35 34.55 0.55
N MET A 118 -6.61 33.56 1.40
CA MET A 118 -5.65 32.55 1.80
C MET A 118 -5.32 31.58 0.65
N THR A 119 -6.29 31.18 -0.17
CA THR A 119 -6.00 30.34 -1.35
C THR A 119 -5.21 31.11 -2.40
N VAL A 120 -5.51 32.40 -2.62
CA VAL A 120 -4.73 33.26 -3.52
C VAL A 120 -3.32 33.46 -2.99
N LEU A 121 -3.16 33.73 -1.69
CA LEU A 121 -1.85 33.89 -1.05
C LEU A 121 -1.04 32.58 -1.08
N CYS A 122 -1.64 31.44 -0.75
CA CYS A 122 -0.99 30.13 -0.85
C CYS A 122 -0.63 29.78 -2.30
N SER A 123 -1.51 30.08 -3.27
CA SER A 123 -1.22 29.83 -4.69
C SER A 123 -0.07 30.72 -5.19
N TRP A 124 0.00 31.97 -4.72
CA TRP A 124 1.08 32.89 -5.05
C TRP A 124 2.41 32.47 -4.42
N LEU A 125 2.41 32.10 -3.14
CA LEU A 125 3.58 31.56 -2.44
C LEU A 125 4.03 30.22 -3.04
N ALA A 126 3.11 29.34 -3.42
CA ALA A 126 3.44 28.08 -4.09
C ALA A 126 4.09 28.33 -5.45
N ARG A 127 3.60 29.28 -6.25
CA ARG A 127 4.26 29.66 -7.51
C ARG A 127 5.67 30.23 -7.29
N LEU A 128 5.86 31.06 -6.27
CA LEU A 128 7.17 31.60 -5.92
C LEU A 128 8.13 30.49 -5.46
N ALA A 129 7.68 29.57 -4.61
CA ALA A 129 8.46 28.43 -4.16
C ALA A 129 8.80 27.47 -5.32
N LEU A 130 7.81 27.11 -6.14
CA LEU A 130 8.01 26.21 -7.29
C LEU A 130 8.88 26.83 -8.39
N SER A 131 8.96 28.16 -8.50
CA SER A 131 9.85 28.82 -9.46
C SER A 131 11.34 28.77 -9.06
N GLN A 132 11.64 28.51 -7.78
CA GLN A 132 13.01 28.45 -7.25
C GLN A 132 13.53 27.01 -7.18
N VAL A 133 12.64 26.03 -7.32
CA VAL A 133 13.02 24.62 -7.28
C VAL A 133 13.25 24.14 -8.70
N ASP A 134 14.49 23.75 -8.98
CA ASP A 134 14.82 23.05 -10.21
C ASP A 134 14.06 21.73 -10.23
N THR A 135 12.99 21.66 -11.04
CA THR A 135 12.10 20.49 -11.10
C THR A 135 12.86 19.23 -11.51
N ASN A 136 14.01 19.37 -12.18
CA ASN A 136 14.85 18.25 -12.56
C ASN A 136 15.63 17.65 -11.37
N ASP A 137 15.98 18.45 -10.35
CA ASP A 137 16.61 17.95 -9.10
C ASP A 137 15.58 17.32 -8.14
N LEU A 138 14.32 17.79 -8.19
CA LEU A 138 13.23 17.15 -7.43
C LEU A 138 12.75 15.83 -8.05
N LEU A 139 12.71 15.70 -9.38
CA LEU A 139 12.32 14.47 -10.07
C LEU A 139 13.40 13.37 -9.97
N THR A 140 14.66 13.74 -9.78
CA THR A 140 15.74 12.79 -9.49
C THR A 140 15.81 12.40 -8.01
N ARG A 141 15.32 13.24 -7.08
CA ARG A 141 15.31 12.97 -5.63
C ARG A 141 14.00 12.41 -5.07
N LEU A 142 12.88 12.67 -5.72
CA LEU A 142 11.69 11.84 -5.61
C LEU A 142 12.00 10.59 -6.42
N ALA A 143 12.87 9.75 -5.87
CA ALA A 143 13.07 8.40 -6.33
C ALA A 143 11.70 7.85 -6.71
N LEU A 144 11.57 7.52 -7.99
CA LEU A 144 10.60 6.59 -8.54
C LEU A 144 9.89 5.88 -7.39
N VAL A 145 8.69 6.33 -7.04
CA VAL A 145 7.71 5.35 -6.60
C VAL A 145 7.48 4.56 -7.87
N GLU A 146 8.35 3.58 -8.08
CA GLU A 146 8.26 2.68 -9.20
C GLU A 146 6.93 1.97 -8.97
N ASP A 147 5.93 2.41 -9.74
CA ASP A 147 4.63 1.80 -9.68
C ASP A 147 4.87 0.33 -10.04
N ASN A 148 4.60 -0.53 -9.07
CA ASN A 148 4.80 -1.95 -9.17
C ASN A 148 3.45 -2.60 -9.41
N LYS A 149 3.40 -3.56 -10.34
CA LYS A 149 2.22 -4.38 -10.59
C LYS A 149 2.48 -5.82 -10.23
N GLN A 150 1.43 -6.49 -9.79
CA GLN A 150 1.45 -7.93 -9.61
C GLN A 150 1.04 -8.61 -10.92
N LEU A 151 1.95 -9.39 -11.49
CA LEU A 151 1.62 -10.31 -12.57
C LEU A 151 1.20 -11.65 -11.97
N SER A 152 0.18 -12.27 -12.54
CA SER A 152 -0.26 -13.61 -12.18
C SER A 152 -0.70 -14.34 -13.42
N PHE A 153 -0.16 -15.54 -13.64
CA PHE A 153 -0.43 -16.36 -14.81
C PHE A 153 -0.28 -17.84 -14.44
N ALA A 154 -0.65 -18.73 -15.34
CA ALA A 154 -0.46 -20.17 -15.16
C ALA A 154 0.10 -20.78 -16.43
N VAL A 155 0.87 -21.86 -16.28
CA VAL A 155 1.39 -22.66 -17.40
C VAL A 155 1.02 -24.12 -17.20
N GLY A 156 0.89 -24.89 -18.27
CA GLY A 156 0.50 -26.29 -18.24
C GLY A 156 -0.89 -26.55 -18.80
N SER A 157 -1.31 -27.82 -18.73
CA SER A 157 -2.61 -28.27 -19.25
C SER A 157 -3.76 -27.93 -18.30
N GLU A 158 -5.01 -28.06 -18.77
CA GLU A 158 -6.22 -27.84 -17.94
C GLU A 158 -6.24 -28.68 -16.64
N THR A 159 -5.57 -29.83 -16.64
CA THR A 159 -5.53 -30.75 -15.48
C THR A 159 -4.33 -30.53 -14.56
N GLU A 160 -3.27 -29.89 -15.06
CA GLU A 160 -1.99 -29.77 -14.34
C GLU A 160 -1.40 -28.36 -14.44
N ALA A 161 -2.24 -27.33 -14.48
CA ALA A 161 -1.78 -25.95 -14.51
C ALA A 161 -1.07 -25.56 -13.20
N ILE A 162 0.08 -24.90 -13.33
CA ILE A 162 0.84 -24.33 -12.22
C ILE A 162 0.70 -22.81 -12.29
N GLY A 163 0.17 -22.21 -11.23
CA GLY A 163 0.02 -20.77 -11.12
C GLY A 163 1.28 -20.11 -10.59
N PHE A 164 1.63 -18.94 -11.12
CA PHE A 164 2.73 -18.11 -10.67
C PHE A 164 2.23 -16.71 -10.36
N ALA A 165 2.90 -16.05 -9.41
CA ALA A 165 2.73 -14.63 -9.16
C ALA A 165 4.08 -13.97 -8.86
N VAL A 166 4.28 -12.77 -9.38
CA VAL A 166 5.49 -11.96 -9.15
C VAL A 166 5.12 -10.48 -9.22
N THR A 167 5.76 -9.66 -8.40
CA THR A 167 5.65 -8.21 -8.48
C THR A 167 6.81 -7.66 -9.30
N VAL A 168 6.50 -6.86 -10.32
CA VAL A 168 7.47 -6.25 -11.24
C VAL A 168 7.11 -4.78 -11.49
N PRO A 169 8.04 -3.95 -11.99
CA PRO A 169 7.73 -2.59 -12.41
C PRO A 169 6.63 -2.55 -13.49
N GLU A 170 5.88 -1.44 -13.57
CA GLU A 170 4.85 -1.23 -14.58
C GLU A 170 5.37 -1.35 -16.03
N THR A 171 6.67 -1.16 -16.24
CA THR A 171 7.32 -1.26 -17.54
C THR A 171 7.67 -2.69 -17.95
N TRP A 172 7.57 -3.67 -17.05
CA TRP A 172 7.82 -5.09 -17.34
C TRP A 172 6.54 -5.79 -17.80
N PHE A 173 6.59 -6.51 -18.92
CA PHE A 173 5.42 -7.18 -19.48
C PHE A 173 5.70 -8.67 -19.74
N LEU A 174 4.71 -9.50 -19.42
CA LEU A 174 4.68 -10.90 -19.80
C LEU A 174 4.58 -11.00 -21.32
N ALA A 175 5.58 -11.61 -21.96
CA ALA A 175 5.72 -11.72 -23.41
C ALA A 175 4.83 -12.83 -23.99
N ASP A 176 3.53 -12.75 -23.71
CA ASP A 176 2.53 -13.69 -24.21
C ASP A 176 1.99 -13.25 -25.57
N ARG A 177 2.11 -14.11 -26.58
CA ARG A 177 1.60 -13.89 -27.95
C ARG A 177 0.09 -13.61 -27.96
N GLY A 178 -0.65 -14.24 -27.05
CA GLY A 178 -2.09 -14.06 -26.88
C GLY A 178 -2.46 -12.70 -26.25
N SER A 179 -1.57 -12.12 -25.44
CA SER A 179 -1.83 -10.94 -24.62
C SER A 179 -1.98 -9.66 -25.45
N PRO A 180 -3.13 -8.95 -25.36
CA PRO A 180 -3.31 -7.67 -26.03
C PRO A 180 -2.32 -6.58 -25.55
N SER A 181 -1.98 -6.56 -24.26
CA SER A 181 -1.09 -5.55 -23.69
C SER A 181 0.35 -5.75 -24.16
N TRP A 182 0.80 -7.01 -24.28
CA TRP A 182 2.09 -7.34 -24.86
C TRP A 182 2.16 -6.95 -26.34
N ARG A 183 1.13 -7.29 -27.13
CA ARG A 183 1.09 -6.96 -28.56
C ARG A 183 1.24 -5.46 -28.80
N GLU A 184 0.51 -4.63 -28.05
CA GLU A 184 0.62 -3.17 -28.13
C GLU A 184 2.04 -2.69 -27.76
N LYS A 185 2.62 -3.21 -26.68
CA LYS A 185 3.98 -2.86 -26.25
C LYS A 185 5.03 -3.27 -27.24
N ARG A 186 4.97 -4.48 -27.75
CA ARG A 186 5.86 -4.97 -28.80
C ARG A 186 5.77 -4.13 -30.07
N GLU A 187 4.57 -3.79 -30.54
CA GLU A 187 4.42 -2.91 -31.72
C GLU A 187 4.99 -1.50 -31.50
N ALA A 188 5.01 -1.00 -30.26
CA ALA A 188 5.73 0.22 -29.92
C ALA A 188 7.25 0.00 -29.97
N LEU A 189 7.75 -1.07 -29.37
CA LEU A 189 9.18 -1.44 -29.36
C LEU A 189 9.72 -1.71 -30.77
N GLU A 190 8.97 -2.38 -31.64
CA GLU A 190 9.35 -2.63 -33.05
C GLU A 190 9.44 -1.31 -33.85
N ARG A 191 8.62 -0.31 -33.51
CA ARG A 191 8.70 1.02 -34.14
C ARG A 191 9.88 1.85 -33.63
N GLU A 192 10.19 1.72 -32.34
CA GLU A 192 11.28 2.45 -31.70
C GLU A 192 12.66 1.84 -32.03
N PHE A 193 12.73 0.51 -32.09
CA PHE A 193 13.95 -0.27 -32.32
C PHE A 193 13.78 -1.19 -33.56
N PRO A 194 13.72 -0.63 -34.78
CA PRO A 194 13.44 -1.40 -36.00
C PRO A 194 14.51 -2.45 -36.33
N ASP A 195 15.74 -2.28 -35.84
CA ASP A 195 16.83 -3.23 -36.06
C ASP A 195 16.74 -4.47 -35.15
N PHE A 196 15.86 -4.47 -34.14
CA PHE A 196 15.69 -5.56 -33.17
C PHE A 196 14.33 -6.28 -33.27
N VAL A 197 13.62 -6.11 -34.38
CA VAL A 197 12.27 -6.67 -34.59
C VAL A 197 12.20 -8.19 -34.39
N THR A 198 13.18 -8.95 -34.88
CA THR A 198 13.20 -10.41 -34.72
C THR A 198 13.38 -10.80 -33.24
N GLY A 199 14.24 -10.08 -32.52
CA GLY A 199 14.52 -10.34 -31.11
C GLY A 199 13.27 -10.22 -30.24
N TRP A 200 12.44 -9.19 -30.46
CA TRP A 200 11.18 -9.05 -29.72
C TRP A 200 10.21 -10.22 -29.89
N ARG A 201 10.19 -10.83 -31.08
CA ARG A 201 9.31 -11.97 -31.39
C ARG A 201 9.86 -13.30 -30.89
N GLU A 202 11.18 -13.43 -30.81
CA GLU A 202 11.85 -14.60 -30.24
C GLU A 202 11.64 -14.72 -28.72
N LEU A 203 11.32 -13.61 -28.04
CA LEU A 203 10.95 -13.59 -26.63
C LEU A 203 9.48 -13.98 -26.36
N GLU A 204 8.66 -14.14 -27.41
CA GLU A 204 7.24 -14.43 -27.27
C GLU A 204 6.95 -15.92 -27.06
N THR A 205 6.01 -16.20 -26.17
CA THR A 205 5.48 -17.55 -25.95
C THR A 205 3.96 -17.54 -26.03
N ASP A 206 3.36 -18.63 -26.53
CA ASP A 206 1.91 -18.83 -26.39
C ASP A 206 1.62 -19.56 -25.08
N LEU A 207 1.24 -18.82 -24.04
CA LEU A 207 1.03 -19.40 -22.71
C LEU A 207 0.00 -20.52 -22.67
N GLY A 208 -0.97 -20.51 -23.59
CA GLY A 208 -1.98 -21.57 -23.69
C GLY A 208 -1.45 -22.89 -24.25
N GLU A 209 -0.28 -22.87 -24.90
CA GLU A 209 0.37 -24.03 -25.51
C GLU A 209 1.59 -24.52 -24.70
N VAL A 210 1.99 -23.78 -23.64
CA VAL A 210 3.10 -24.18 -22.77
C VAL A 210 2.72 -25.41 -21.96
N VAL A 211 3.38 -26.53 -22.24
CA VAL A 211 3.19 -27.80 -21.54
C VAL A 211 4.49 -28.29 -20.92
N PHE A 212 4.35 -29.13 -19.91
CA PHE A 212 5.48 -29.80 -19.27
C PHE A 212 5.87 -31.03 -20.07
N ASN A 213 7.14 -31.09 -20.44
CA ASN A 213 7.71 -32.28 -21.06
C ASN A 213 8.02 -33.34 -19.99
N ALA A 214 8.16 -34.59 -20.42
CA ALA A 214 8.43 -35.72 -19.52
C ALA A 214 9.81 -35.64 -18.83
N ASP A 215 10.72 -34.84 -19.37
CA ASP A 215 12.05 -34.55 -18.83
C ASP A 215 12.09 -33.33 -17.90
N ASN A 216 10.92 -32.81 -17.50
CA ASN A 216 10.77 -31.61 -16.66
C ASN A 216 11.22 -30.29 -17.33
N THR A 217 11.37 -30.29 -18.66
CA THR A 217 11.55 -29.03 -19.41
C THR A 217 10.21 -28.43 -19.83
N LEU A 218 10.20 -27.13 -20.10
CA LEU A 218 9.06 -26.47 -20.73
C LEU A 218 9.12 -26.65 -22.25
N SER A 219 7.96 -26.72 -22.91
CA SER A 219 7.90 -26.69 -24.37
C SER A 219 8.40 -25.36 -24.96
N GLU A 220 8.21 -24.25 -24.24
CA GLU A 220 8.68 -22.90 -24.58
C GLU A 220 9.04 -22.13 -23.30
N THR A 221 10.05 -21.25 -23.38
CA THR A 221 10.52 -20.41 -22.26
C THR A 221 9.58 -19.24 -22.02
N VAL A 222 8.97 -19.13 -20.84
CA VAL A 222 8.09 -18.01 -20.52
C VAL A 222 8.89 -16.80 -20.07
N SER A 223 8.73 -15.67 -20.76
CA SER A 223 9.53 -14.45 -20.53
C SER A 223 8.70 -13.27 -20.03
N ILE A 224 9.24 -12.53 -19.06
CA ILE A 224 8.76 -11.21 -18.63
C ILE A 224 9.86 -10.20 -18.94
N VAL A 225 9.56 -9.18 -19.74
CA VAL A 225 10.57 -8.36 -20.42
C VAL A 225 10.36 -6.88 -20.09
N GLU A 226 11.45 -6.15 -19.86
CA GLU A 226 11.45 -4.69 -19.77
C GLU A 226 11.03 -4.06 -21.11
N THR A 227 10.12 -3.08 -21.06
CA THR A 227 9.58 -2.40 -22.26
C THR A 227 9.77 -0.89 -22.27
N ASP A 228 10.43 -0.30 -21.25
CA ASP A 228 10.80 1.10 -21.28
C ASP A 228 11.96 1.34 -22.26
N GLY A 229 11.64 1.93 -23.41
CA GLY A 229 12.59 2.30 -24.45
C GLY A 229 13.79 3.10 -23.94
N SER A 230 13.59 3.96 -22.95
CA SER A 230 14.67 4.78 -22.38
C SER A 230 15.70 3.93 -21.63
N GLN A 231 15.26 2.88 -20.93
CA GLN A 231 16.11 1.96 -20.19
C GLN A 231 16.84 0.97 -21.11
N ILE A 232 16.15 0.48 -22.15
CA ILE A 232 16.68 -0.59 -23.00
C ILE A 232 17.54 -0.09 -24.17
N SER A 233 17.40 1.17 -24.58
CA SER A 233 18.04 1.72 -25.78
C SER A 233 19.57 1.55 -25.83
N ASN A 234 20.23 1.57 -24.68
CA ASN A 234 21.69 1.47 -24.57
C ASN A 234 22.20 0.05 -24.30
N VAL A 235 21.31 -0.92 -24.10
CA VAL A 235 21.69 -2.29 -23.70
C VAL A 235 21.30 -3.36 -24.69
N LEU A 236 20.66 -3.00 -25.81
CA LEU A 236 20.39 -3.94 -26.89
C LEU A 236 21.68 -4.61 -27.40
N PRO A 237 21.66 -5.93 -27.68
CA PRO A 237 20.48 -6.82 -27.70
C PRO A 237 20.10 -7.45 -26.34
N ASP A 238 20.85 -7.18 -25.28
CA ASP A 238 20.70 -7.85 -23.98
C ASP A 238 19.60 -7.16 -23.15
N VAL A 239 18.34 -7.39 -23.46
CA VAL A 239 17.23 -6.72 -22.73
C VAL A 239 17.07 -7.31 -21.32
N PRO A 240 16.90 -6.49 -20.27
CA PRO A 240 16.50 -6.94 -18.93
C PRO A 240 15.25 -7.82 -18.98
N ARG A 241 15.33 -9.03 -18.43
CA ARG A 241 14.22 -9.99 -18.44
C ARG A 241 14.28 -11.00 -17.31
N LEU A 242 13.12 -11.59 -17.03
CA LEU A 242 12.89 -12.70 -16.11
C LEU A 242 12.27 -13.86 -16.88
N GLU A 243 12.91 -15.01 -16.89
CA GLU A 243 12.53 -16.18 -17.67
C GLU A 243 12.23 -17.37 -16.75
N LEU A 244 11.17 -18.11 -17.02
CA LEU A 244 10.96 -19.45 -16.44
C LEU A 244 11.59 -20.47 -17.40
N VAL A 245 12.67 -21.12 -16.95
CA VAL A 245 13.54 -21.91 -17.83
C VAL A 245 13.24 -23.40 -17.74
N GLU A 246 13.23 -23.95 -16.52
CA GLU A 246 13.11 -25.40 -16.31
C GLU A 246 12.50 -25.75 -14.95
N PHE A 247 12.21 -27.03 -14.77
CA PHE A 247 11.88 -27.62 -13.48
C PHE A 247 13.00 -28.54 -13.04
N ARG A 248 13.34 -28.46 -11.75
CA ARG A 248 14.39 -29.25 -11.13
C ARG A 248 13.79 -30.19 -10.10
N ALA A 249 14.32 -31.42 -10.05
CA ALA A 249 14.00 -32.34 -8.97
C ALA A 249 14.66 -31.87 -7.66
N LEU A 250 13.93 -31.93 -6.56
CA LEU A 250 14.46 -31.71 -5.22
C LEU A 250 14.64 -33.05 -4.50
N ALA A 251 15.67 -33.12 -3.66
CA ALA A 251 15.85 -34.23 -2.74
C ALA A 251 14.65 -34.33 -1.78
N ASP A 252 14.24 -35.56 -1.49
CA ASP A 252 13.22 -35.86 -0.50
C ASP A 252 13.78 -35.58 0.90
N ALA A 253 13.35 -34.48 1.53
CA ALA A 253 13.77 -34.06 2.86
C ALA A 253 12.56 -33.66 3.72
N ASP A 254 12.78 -33.56 5.03
CA ASP A 254 11.72 -33.27 6.01
C ASP A 254 11.05 -31.90 5.79
N ASN A 255 11.77 -30.95 5.18
CA ASN A 255 11.23 -29.65 4.78
C ASN A 255 11.93 -29.09 3.54
N THR A 256 11.20 -28.25 2.81
CA THR A 256 11.62 -27.63 1.55
C THR A 256 12.92 -26.82 1.65
N CYS A 257 13.13 -26.10 2.76
CA CYS A 257 14.32 -25.28 2.96
C CYS A 257 15.58 -26.15 3.11
N GLU A 258 15.45 -27.32 3.76
CA GLU A 258 16.52 -28.31 3.88
C GLU A 258 16.82 -28.97 2.54
N SER A 259 15.81 -29.32 1.73
CA SER A 259 16.01 -29.79 0.35
C SER A 259 16.79 -28.78 -0.48
N LEU A 260 16.48 -27.48 -0.37
CA LEU A 260 17.22 -26.42 -1.07
C LEU A 260 18.65 -26.24 -0.55
N ARG A 261 18.89 -26.35 0.76
CA ARG A 261 20.24 -26.31 1.32
C ARG A 261 21.09 -27.49 0.86
N GLN A 262 20.48 -28.68 0.77
CA GLN A 262 21.15 -29.85 0.25
C GLN A 262 21.51 -29.65 -1.23
N LEU A 263 20.55 -29.19 -2.05
CA LEU A 263 20.79 -28.85 -3.46
C LEU A 263 21.95 -27.84 -3.60
N ALA A 264 21.91 -26.75 -2.82
CA ALA A 264 22.96 -25.74 -2.81
C ALA A 264 24.34 -26.33 -2.44
N ALA A 265 24.40 -27.20 -1.44
CA ALA A 265 25.64 -27.85 -1.02
C ALA A 265 26.19 -28.83 -2.08
N GLU A 266 25.31 -29.51 -2.81
CA GLU A 266 25.66 -30.43 -3.90
C GLU A 266 26.20 -29.69 -5.13
N GLU A 267 25.60 -28.55 -5.50
CA GLU A 267 25.98 -27.79 -6.70
C GLU A 267 27.16 -26.83 -6.48
N LEU A 268 27.39 -26.37 -5.24
CA LEU A 268 28.43 -25.40 -4.91
C LEU A 268 29.83 -25.73 -5.48
N PRO A 269 30.35 -26.99 -5.44
CA PRO A 269 31.66 -27.31 -5.98
C PRO A 269 31.77 -27.11 -7.50
N GLU A 270 30.67 -27.29 -8.24
CA GLU A 270 30.62 -27.10 -9.69
C GLU A 270 30.42 -25.63 -10.04
N ILE A 271 29.44 -24.97 -9.41
CA ILE A 271 29.09 -23.56 -9.67
C ILE A 271 30.25 -22.63 -9.30
N SER A 272 30.93 -22.86 -8.18
CA SER A 272 32.07 -22.01 -7.76
C SER A 272 33.28 -22.06 -8.70
N GLN A 273 33.32 -23.03 -9.62
CA GLN A 273 34.36 -23.12 -10.66
C GLN A 273 33.94 -22.43 -11.96
N GLN A 274 32.67 -22.03 -12.10
CA GLN A 274 32.19 -21.35 -13.28
C GLN A 274 32.78 -19.93 -13.36
N PRO A 275 33.22 -19.50 -14.55
CA PRO A 275 33.69 -18.12 -14.72
C PRO A 275 32.55 -17.16 -14.46
N GLY A 276 32.82 -16.13 -13.66
CA GLY A 276 31.80 -15.13 -13.32
C GLY A 276 30.95 -15.47 -12.11
N PHE A 277 31.19 -16.57 -11.40
CA PHE A 277 30.51 -16.82 -10.13
C PHE A 277 30.68 -15.64 -9.16
N VAL A 278 29.58 -15.08 -8.68
CA VAL A 278 29.54 -13.98 -7.71
C VAL A 278 29.24 -14.54 -6.34
N GLU A 279 28.04 -15.09 -6.16
CA GLU A 279 27.57 -15.63 -4.90
C GLU A 279 26.44 -16.65 -5.06
N THR A 280 26.16 -17.36 -3.99
CA THR A 280 25.01 -18.26 -3.89
C THR A 280 24.48 -18.28 -2.48
N GLU A 281 23.15 -18.28 -2.33
CA GLU A 281 22.49 -18.18 -1.04
C GLU A 281 21.16 -18.95 -1.04
N VAL A 282 20.83 -19.61 0.07
CA VAL A 282 19.46 -20.05 0.35
C VAL A 282 18.80 -19.00 1.23
N LYS A 283 17.90 -18.21 0.65
CA LYS A 283 17.22 -17.09 1.33
C LYS A 283 15.90 -17.56 1.93
N GLU A 284 15.74 -17.40 3.24
CA GLU A 284 14.45 -17.61 3.93
C GLU A 284 13.62 -16.32 3.84
N ARG A 285 12.43 -16.40 3.22
CA ARG A 285 11.47 -15.28 3.15
C ARG A 285 10.48 -15.31 4.32
N THR A 286 10.06 -16.52 4.71
CA THR A 286 9.22 -16.79 5.89
C THR A 286 9.63 -18.12 6.54
N GLU A 287 9.02 -18.50 7.66
CA GLU A 287 9.32 -19.76 8.37
C GLU A 287 9.20 -21.03 7.51
N SER A 288 8.46 -20.99 6.40
CA SER A 288 8.26 -22.13 5.50
C SER A 288 8.47 -21.80 4.02
N ASP A 289 9.03 -20.65 3.70
CA ASP A 289 9.23 -20.19 2.32
C ASP A 289 10.70 -19.83 2.11
N CYS A 290 11.37 -20.66 1.32
CA CYS A 290 12.78 -20.54 1.01
C CYS A 290 12.98 -20.60 -0.50
N ILE A 291 13.96 -19.85 -0.98
CA ILE A 291 14.41 -19.87 -2.36
C ILE A 291 15.93 -20.06 -2.38
N TYR A 292 16.44 -20.66 -3.45
CA TYR A 292 17.87 -20.82 -3.66
C TYR A 292 18.31 -19.92 -4.82
N LEU A 293 19.33 -19.10 -4.58
CA LEU A 293 19.85 -18.09 -5.48
C LEU A 293 21.26 -18.47 -5.94
N VAL A 294 21.50 -18.35 -7.24
CA VAL A 294 22.84 -18.45 -7.84
C VAL A 294 23.06 -17.21 -8.68
N HIS A 295 24.03 -16.37 -8.29
CA HIS A 295 24.39 -15.17 -9.02
C HIS A 295 25.70 -15.39 -9.77
N THR A 296 25.64 -15.27 -11.09
CA THR A 296 26.79 -15.23 -12.00
C THR A 296 26.83 -13.90 -12.75
N GLN A 297 28.02 -13.46 -13.12
CA GLN A 297 28.28 -12.22 -13.83
C GLN A 297 29.36 -12.48 -14.87
N ASP A 298 29.03 -12.30 -16.15
CA ASP A 298 30.02 -12.28 -17.21
C ASP A 298 30.39 -10.84 -17.60
N SER A 299 31.13 -10.66 -18.70
CA SER A 299 31.53 -9.32 -19.16
C SER A 299 30.40 -8.41 -19.63
N ARG A 300 29.18 -8.92 -19.77
CA ARG A 300 28.03 -8.24 -20.38
C ARG A 300 26.79 -8.29 -19.50
N THR A 301 26.56 -9.36 -18.76
CA THR A 301 25.31 -9.56 -18.02
C THR A 301 25.54 -10.12 -16.61
N HIS A 302 24.65 -9.72 -15.72
CA HIS A 302 24.35 -10.40 -14.48
C HIS A 302 23.22 -11.40 -14.76
N GLN A 303 23.45 -12.65 -14.37
CA GLN A 303 22.46 -13.71 -14.40
C GLN A 303 22.21 -14.20 -12.97
N ILE A 304 20.95 -14.19 -12.55
CA ILE A 304 20.53 -14.67 -11.23
C ILE A 304 19.51 -15.78 -11.43
N ASP A 305 19.90 -17.00 -11.10
CA ASP A 305 19.01 -18.15 -11.10
C ASP A 305 18.30 -18.22 -9.74
N ILE A 306 16.97 -18.24 -9.76
CA ILE A 306 16.08 -18.28 -8.61
C ILE A 306 15.33 -19.62 -8.63
N VAL A 307 15.73 -20.53 -7.76
CA VAL A 307 15.09 -21.84 -7.60
C VAL A 307 13.97 -21.72 -6.56
N VAL A 308 12.72 -21.82 -7.03
CA VAL A 308 11.50 -21.67 -6.23
C VAL A 308 10.82 -23.04 -6.07
N PRO A 309 10.62 -23.53 -4.85
CA PRO A 309 9.97 -24.82 -4.62
C PRO A 309 8.50 -24.85 -5.03
N LEU A 310 8.11 -25.88 -5.78
CA LEU A 310 6.74 -26.15 -6.21
C LEU A 310 6.02 -27.13 -5.29
N ARG A 311 6.73 -28.20 -4.88
CA ARG A 311 6.31 -29.25 -3.94
C ARG A 311 7.57 -29.80 -3.25
N GLU A 312 7.40 -30.77 -2.35
CA GLU A 312 8.50 -31.42 -1.61
C GLU A 312 9.63 -31.94 -2.52
N THR A 313 9.30 -32.38 -3.74
CA THR A 313 10.25 -33.05 -4.66
C THR A 313 10.54 -32.29 -5.94
N ARG A 314 10.02 -31.07 -6.13
CA ARG A 314 10.22 -30.28 -7.37
C ARG A 314 10.33 -28.80 -7.09
N ALA A 315 11.16 -28.13 -7.89
CA ALA A 315 11.30 -26.68 -7.94
C ALA A 315 11.22 -26.18 -9.39
N THR A 316 10.92 -24.90 -9.55
CA THR A 316 11.08 -24.16 -10.81
C THR A 316 12.35 -23.34 -10.76
N VAL A 317 13.07 -23.27 -11.88
CA VAL A 317 14.23 -22.39 -12.04
C VAL A 317 13.82 -21.19 -12.88
N TRP A 318 13.90 -20.02 -12.26
CA TRP A 318 13.72 -18.74 -12.92
C TRP A 318 15.07 -18.07 -13.14
N GLN A 319 15.24 -17.35 -14.23
CA GLN A 319 16.49 -16.70 -14.57
C GLN A 319 16.23 -15.21 -14.79
N VAL A 320 16.84 -14.37 -13.96
CA VAL A 320 16.87 -12.92 -14.17
C VAL A 320 18.15 -12.57 -14.92
N GLN A 321 18.04 -11.98 -16.10
CA GLN A 321 19.17 -11.52 -16.90
C GLN A 321 19.13 -10.00 -17.02
N ILE A 322 20.18 -9.32 -16.54
CA ILE A 322 20.30 -7.86 -16.58
C ILE A 322 21.69 -7.49 -17.10
N PRO A 323 21.83 -6.57 -18.05
CA PRO A 323 23.14 -6.11 -18.52
C PRO A 323 23.95 -5.43 -17.41
N ASP A 324 25.25 -5.71 -17.37
CA ASP A 324 26.21 -5.16 -16.40
C ASP A 324 26.16 -3.63 -16.34
N SER A 325 26.02 -2.99 -17.50
CA SER A 325 25.99 -1.51 -17.61
C SER A 325 24.81 -0.83 -16.93
N VAL A 326 23.72 -1.56 -16.65
CA VAL A 326 22.50 -1.03 -16.02
C VAL A 326 22.11 -1.78 -14.75
N TYR A 327 22.89 -2.79 -14.32
CA TYR A 327 22.53 -3.62 -13.17
C TYR A 327 22.26 -2.82 -11.89
N ALA A 328 23.03 -1.77 -11.65
CA ALA A 328 22.84 -0.89 -10.49
C ALA A 328 21.46 -0.21 -10.47
N ASP A 329 20.89 0.10 -11.64
CA ASP A 329 19.57 0.72 -11.76
C ASP A 329 18.45 -0.29 -11.50
N TYR A 330 18.71 -1.58 -11.74
CA TYR A 330 17.77 -2.70 -11.56
C TYR A 330 17.91 -3.44 -10.22
N ALA A 331 18.86 -3.08 -9.37
CA ALA A 331 19.13 -3.82 -8.12
C ALA A 331 17.86 -3.94 -7.24
N GLN A 332 17.10 -2.86 -7.10
CA GLN A 332 15.84 -2.88 -6.34
C GLN A 332 14.75 -3.72 -7.02
N THR A 333 14.69 -3.72 -8.35
CA THR A 333 13.77 -4.57 -9.12
C THR A 333 14.08 -6.05 -8.90
N VAL A 334 15.36 -6.42 -8.93
CA VAL A 334 15.84 -7.78 -8.66
C VAL A 334 15.43 -8.23 -7.26
N ASP A 335 15.68 -7.40 -6.24
CA ASP A 335 15.27 -7.70 -4.86
C ASP A 335 13.75 -7.89 -4.76
N THR A 336 12.97 -7.04 -5.43
CA THR A 336 11.50 -7.13 -5.46
C THR A 336 11.03 -8.44 -6.11
N ILE A 337 11.65 -8.85 -7.22
CA ILE A 337 11.36 -10.13 -7.87
C ILE A 337 11.66 -11.29 -6.92
N ILE A 338 12.86 -11.32 -6.32
CA ILE A 338 13.29 -12.35 -5.37
C ILE A 338 12.31 -12.47 -4.20
N ASP A 339 11.85 -11.34 -3.64
CA ASP A 339 10.98 -11.33 -2.47
C ASP A 339 9.52 -11.69 -2.79
N THR A 340 9.06 -11.48 -4.03
CA THR A 340 7.64 -11.61 -4.39
C THR A 340 7.30 -12.78 -5.31
N LEU A 341 8.30 -13.37 -5.97
CA LEU A 341 8.13 -14.50 -6.88
C LEU A 341 7.65 -15.75 -6.13
N LYS A 342 6.43 -16.19 -6.41
CA LYS A 342 5.81 -17.33 -5.72
C LYS A 342 4.97 -18.16 -6.68
N ILE A 343 4.71 -19.38 -6.23
CA ILE A 343 3.82 -20.33 -6.89
C ILE A 343 2.47 -20.29 -6.14
N ASN A 344 1.36 -20.22 -6.89
CA ASN A 344 0.00 -20.07 -6.36
C ASN A 344 -0.72 -21.40 -6.14
#